data_AF-A0A2U8VP79-F1
#
_entry.id   AF-A0A2U8VP79-F1
#
_cell.length_a   1.000
_cell.length_b   1.000
_cell.length_c   1.000
_cell.angle_alpha   90.00
_cell.angle_beta   90.00
_cell.angle_gamma   90.00
#
_symmetry.space_group_name_H-M   'P 1'
#
loop_
_entity.id
_entity.type
_entity.pdbx_description
1 polymer ?
#
loop_
_entity_poly.entity_id
_entity_poly.type
_entity_poly.pdbx_seq_one_letter_code
_entity_poly.pdbx_strand_id
1 'polypeptide(L)'
;MKADIIEEIRAACRECKSYGNGEGHFGNEWHERLLELLHPSYKVRLLIADDPDRLAIVIRMSGVKTTKASRKNASLICVAVTARPQDTPQRKLCSSWAEILNEAYAKGISLEEFVEWVKSRNKRRTDANTASTPTEPRSVTENKIQPKLRLTGVDGRRDEILSLPSSVHAELLDAMRAPCAQSERVERMAMSLLTLAEELKTAEKASAPLTSTAAPEASAATEEVVDA
;
A
#
# COMPACT_ATOMS: atom_id res chain seq x y z
N MET A 1 -28.09 -35.83 1.49
CA MET A 1 -27.74 -34.51 0.93
C MET A 1 -26.87 -33.62 1.82
N LYS A 2 -26.97 -33.56 3.16
CA LYS A 2 -26.06 -32.73 3.99
C LYS A 2 -24.66 -33.34 4.23
N ALA A 3 -24.53 -34.67 4.23
CA ALA A 3 -23.25 -35.34 4.49
C ALA A 3 -22.24 -35.16 3.36
N ASP A 4 -22.70 -35.19 2.10
CA ASP A 4 -21.87 -35.12 0.90
C ASP A 4 -21.15 -33.77 0.80
N ILE A 5 -21.88 -32.67 1.02
CA ILE A 5 -21.34 -31.30 1.00
C ILE A 5 -20.27 -31.11 2.09
N ILE A 6 -20.45 -31.71 3.26
CA ILE A 6 -19.45 -31.61 4.34
C ILE A 6 -18.17 -32.30 3.88
N GLU A 7 -18.24 -33.51 3.31
CA GLU A 7 -17.07 -34.21 2.78
C GLU A 7 -16.39 -33.46 1.63
N GLU A 8 -17.15 -32.82 0.76
CA GLU A 8 -16.62 -31.94 -0.30
C GLU A 8 -15.86 -30.74 0.29
N ILE A 9 -16.39 -30.11 1.34
CA ILE A 9 -15.69 -29.04 2.07
C ILE A 9 -14.40 -29.59 2.70
N ARG A 10 -14.42 -30.80 3.26
CA ARG A 10 -13.21 -31.45 3.81
C ARG A 10 -12.17 -31.66 2.73
N ALA A 11 -12.58 -32.19 1.58
CA ALA A 11 -11.71 -32.45 0.44
C ALA A 11 -11.08 -31.15 -0.08
N ALA A 12 -11.88 -30.11 -0.30
CA ALA A 12 -11.40 -28.81 -0.75
C ALA A 12 -10.44 -28.15 0.26
N CYS A 13 -10.71 -28.27 1.57
CA CYS A 13 -9.78 -27.81 2.60
C CYS A 13 -8.47 -28.62 2.61
N ARG A 14 -8.49 -29.93 2.33
CA ARG A 14 -7.27 -30.74 2.22
C ARG A 14 -6.44 -30.32 1.01
N GLU A 15 -7.08 -30.11 -0.14
CA GLU A 15 -6.48 -29.59 -1.37
C GLU A 15 -5.81 -28.23 -1.11
N CYS A 16 -6.51 -27.28 -0.46
CA CYS A 16 -5.90 -26.00 -0.07
C CYS A 16 -4.66 -26.14 0.82
N LYS A 17 -4.59 -27.20 1.63
CA LYS A 17 -3.48 -27.45 2.56
C LYS A 17 -2.30 -28.18 1.92
N SER A 18 -2.49 -28.89 0.80
CA SER A 18 -1.39 -29.57 0.10
C SER A 18 -0.52 -28.61 -0.69
N TYR A 19 -1.03 -27.44 -1.05
CA TYR A 19 -0.27 -26.39 -1.72
C TYR A 19 0.47 -25.50 -0.71
N GLY A 20 1.76 -25.24 -0.95
CA GLY A 20 2.51 -24.16 -0.27
C GLY A 20 3.71 -24.54 0.62
N ASN A 21 4.12 -25.82 0.76
CA ASN A 21 5.38 -26.34 1.34
C ASN A 21 6.09 -25.60 2.51
N GLY A 22 5.42 -24.71 3.25
CA GLY A 22 5.97 -23.96 4.38
C GLY A 22 6.33 -22.49 4.10
N GLU A 23 6.63 -22.09 2.85
CA GLU A 23 7.01 -20.70 2.52
C GLU A 23 5.82 -19.81 2.09
N GLY A 24 4.68 -20.41 1.73
CA GLY A 24 3.47 -19.70 1.34
C GLY A 24 3.55 -19.06 -0.06
N HIS A 25 2.40 -18.82 -0.68
CA HIS A 25 2.28 -18.35 -2.08
C HIS A 25 2.67 -16.87 -2.30
N PHE A 26 3.38 -16.25 -1.36
CA PHE A 26 3.66 -14.81 -1.36
C PHE A 26 4.89 -14.42 -2.21
N GLY A 27 5.69 -15.39 -2.65
CA GLY A 27 6.82 -15.21 -3.58
C GLY A 27 6.58 -15.76 -5.00
N ASN A 28 5.61 -16.65 -5.18
CA ASN A 28 5.38 -17.39 -6.44
C ASN A 28 4.94 -16.51 -7.61
N GLU A 29 5.06 -17.02 -8.84
CA GLU A 29 4.51 -16.34 -10.01
C GLU A 29 2.99 -16.18 -9.93
N TRP A 30 2.44 -15.14 -10.55
CA TRP A 30 1.00 -14.86 -10.52
C TRP A 30 0.16 -16.04 -11.04
N HIS A 31 0.68 -16.78 -12.02
CA HIS A 31 0.00 -17.93 -12.58
C HIS A 31 -0.16 -19.07 -11.56
N GLU A 32 0.89 -19.37 -10.80
CA GLU A 32 0.85 -20.37 -9.72
C GLU A 32 -0.11 -19.93 -8.61
N ARG A 33 -0.09 -18.65 -8.22
CA ARG A 33 -1.05 -18.13 -7.23
C ARG A 33 -2.49 -18.30 -7.70
N LEU A 34 -2.75 -18.16 -8.98
CA LEU A 34 -4.09 -18.33 -9.53
C LEU A 34 -4.56 -19.78 -9.42
N LEU A 35 -3.71 -20.74 -9.80
CA LEU A 35 -4.06 -22.16 -9.85
C LEU A 35 -4.00 -22.84 -8.48
N GLU A 36 -2.97 -22.57 -7.69
CA GLU A 36 -2.70 -23.29 -6.44
C GLU A 36 -3.29 -22.60 -5.21
N LEU A 37 -3.57 -21.29 -5.30
CA LEU A 37 -4.17 -20.54 -4.20
C LEU A 37 -5.60 -20.10 -4.49
N LEU A 38 -5.82 -19.29 -5.53
CA LEU A 38 -7.12 -18.66 -5.74
C LEU A 38 -8.19 -19.67 -6.17
N HIS A 39 -7.86 -20.58 -7.09
CA HIS A 39 -8.79 -21.59 -7.59
C HIS A 39 -9.32 -22.52 -6.48
N PRO A 40 -8.48 -23.19 -5.67
CA PRO A 40 -8.97 -24.03 -4.58
C PRO A 40 -9.67 -23.20 -3.48
N SER A 41 -9.23 -21.97 -3.21
CA SER A 41 -9.94 -21.07 -2.30
C SER A 41 -11.34 -20.70 -2.80
N TYR A 42 -11.51 -20.53 -4.12
CA TYR A 42 -12.80 -20.22 -4.72
C TYR A 42 -13.76 -21.42 -4.67
N LYS A 43 -13.24 -22.63 -4.89
CA LYS A 43 -14.00 -23.88 -4.68
C LYS A 43 -14.58 -23.97 -3.26
N VAL A 44 -13.78 -23.69 -2.24
CA VAL A 44 -14.26 -23.64 -0.84
C VAL A 44 -15.33 -22.55 -0.67
N ARG A 45 -15.11 -21.38 -1.26
CA ARG A 45 -16.07 -20.25 -1.19
C ARG A 45 -17.43 -20.59 -1.79
N LEU A 46 -17.46 -21.31 -2.92
CA LEU A 46 -18.69 -21.77 -3.57
C LEU A 46 -19.44 -22.79 -2.70
N LEU A 47 -18.72 -23.73 -2.06
CA LEU A 47 -19.32 -24.74 -1.17
C LEU A 47 -19.95 -24.13 0.09
N ILE A 48 -19.40 -23.02 0.59
CA ILE A 48 -19.96 -22.29 1.74
C ILE A 48 -21.28 -21.63 1.37
N ALA A 49 -21.43 -21.05 0.18
CA ALA A 49 -22.68 -20.42 -0.30
C ALA A 49 -23.38 -19.48 0.73
N ASP A 50 -22.60 -18.70 1.48
CA ASP A 50 -23.04 -17.81 2.57
C ASP A 50 -23.66 -18.49 3.81
N ASP A 51 -23.54 -19.81 3.93
CA ASP A 51 -23.99 -20.60 5.06
C ASP A 51 -23.00 -20.47 6.27
N PRO A 52 -23.43 -19.89 7.40
CA PRO A 52 -22.56 -19.70 8.56
C PRO A 52 -22.10 -21.02 9.20
N ASP A 53 -22.90 -22.09 9.12
CA ASP A 53 -22.54 -23.39 9.69
C ASP A 53 -21.43 -24.05 8.86
N ARG A 54 -21.51 -23.94 7.53
CA ARG A 54 -20.44 -24.41 6.62
C ARG A 54 -19.15 -23.62 6.82
N LEU A 55 -19.26 -22.31 7.02
CA LEU A 55 -18.10 -21.47 7.35
C LEU A 55 -17.46 -21.89 8.68
N ALA A 56 -18.26 -22.21 9.70
CA ALA A 56 -17.77 -22.69 10.98
C ALA A 56 -17.01 -24.03 10.85
N ILE A 57 -17.45 -24.92 9.97
CA ILE A 57 -16.74 -26.17 9.65
C ILE A 57 -15.37 -25.87 9.05
N VAL A 58 -15.30 -24.97 8.06
CA VAL A 58 -14.04 -24.56 7.42
C VAL A 58 -13.06 -23.96 8.44
N ILE A 59 -13.53 -23.07 9.31
CA ILE A 59 -12.70 -22.46 10.37
C ILE A 59 -12.12 -23.54 11.29
N ARG A 60 -12.98 -24.46 11.79
CA ARG A 60 -12.56 -25.53 12.69
C ARG A 60 -11.54 -26.47 12.04
N MET A 61 -11.75 -26.81 10.77
CA MET A 61 -10.87 -27.75 10.06
C MET A 61 -9.54 -27.12 9.64
N SER A 62 -9.55 -25.85 9.26
CA SER A 62 -8.36 -25.15 8.80
C SER A 62 -7.45 -24.73 9.95
N GLY A 63 -8.00 -24.52 11.15
CA GLY A 63 -7.26 -23.97 12.29
C GLY A 63 -6.95 -22.47 12.14
N VAL A 64 -7.55 -21.80 11.16
CA VAL A 64 -7.36 -20.36 10.95
C VAL A 64 -7.92 -19.58 12.12
N LYS A 65 -7.08 -18.74 12.74
CA LYS A 65 -7.52 -17.81 13.79
C LYS A 65 -8.43 -16.76 13.18
N THR A 66 -9.65 -16.63 13.69
CA THR A 66 -10.65 -15.66 13.22
C THR A 66 -11.00 -14.62 14.27
N THR A 67 -11.34 -13.42 13.82
CA THR A 67 -11.91 -12.33 14.63
C THR A 67 -13.39 -12.15 14.27
N LYS A 68 -14.13 -11.35 15.06
CA LYS A 68 -15.51 -10.98 14.71
C LYS A 68 -15.61 -10.33 13.32
N ALA A 69 -14.60 -9.54 12.94
CA ALA A 69 -14.54 -8.89 11.64
C ALA A 69 -14.28 -9.91 10.51
N SER A 70 -13.30 -10.81 10.68
CA SER A 70 -12.95 -11.77 9.62
C SER A 70 -14.07 -12.78 9.36
N ARG A 71 -14.91 -13.11 10.36
CA ARG A 71 -16.08 -13.99 10.18
C ARG A 71 -17.14 -13.42 9.25
N LYS A 72 -17.19 -12.09 9.05
CA LYS A 72 -18.09 -11.46 8.08
C LYS A 72 -17.59 -11.59 6.63
N ASN A 73 -16.35 -12.05 6.43
CA ASN A 73 -15.74 -12.17 5.10
C ASN A 73 -15.32 -13.63 4.88
N ALA A 74 -16.25 -14.45 4.38
CA ALA A 74 -16.01 -15.86 4.09
C ALA A 74 -14.85 -16.05 3.10
N SER A 75 -14.75 -15.19 2.08
CA SER A 75 -13.67 -15.25 1.08
C SER A 75 -12.29 -15.04 1.70
N LEU A 76 -12.16 -14.13 2.67
CA LEU A 76 -10.91 -13.94 3.40
C LEU A 76 -10.51 -15.18 4.18
N ILE A 77 -11.48 -15.86 4.79
CA ILE A 77 -11.22 -17.13 5.49
C ILE A 77 -10.75 -18.18 4.49
N CYS A 78 -11.44 -18.34 3.35
CA CYS A 78 -11.07 -19.31 2.31
C CYS A 78 -9.63 -19.09 1.82
N VAL A 79 -9.28 -17.83 1.51
CA VAL A 79 -7.90 -17.48 1.12
C VAL A 79 -6.90 -17.77 2.24
N ALA A 80 -7.25 -17.48 3.50
CA ALA A 80 -6.35 -17.72 4.63
C ALA A 80 -6.13 -19.22 4.90
N VAL A 81 -7.09 -20.10 4.59
CA VAL A 81 -6.92 -21.55 4.68
C VAL A 81 -5.78 -22.02 3.78
N THR A 82 -5.75 -21.49 2.55
CA THR A 82 -4.79 -21.87 1.51
C THR A 82 -3.46 -21.15 1.69
N ALA A 83 -3.50 -19.83 1.85
CA ALA A 83 -2.31 -18.98 1.87
C ALA A 83 -1.50 -19.05 3.18
N ARG A 84 -2.16 -19.38 4.30
CA ARG A 84 -1.56 -19.44 5.66
C ARG A 84 -0.62 -18.27 5.99
N PRO A 85 -1.13 -17.03 6.00
CA PRO A 85 -0.29 -15.85 6.21
C PRO A 85 0.32 -15.83 7.62
N GLN A 86 1.62 -15.58 7.70
CA GLN A 86 2.39 -15.52 8.95
C GLN A 86 2.44 -14.10 9.52
N ASP A 87 2.52 -13.08 8.66
CA ASP A 87 2.73 -11.69 9.05
C ASP A 87 1.61 -10.74 8.57
N THR A 88 1.72 -9.47 8.96
CA THR A 88 0.75 -8.43 8.60
C THR A 88 0.72 -8.11 7.10
N PRO A 89 1.86 -7.94 6.40
CA PRO A 89 1.87 -7.77 4.95
C PRO A 89 1.14 -8.88 4.18
N GLN A 90 1.39 -10.14 4.52
CA GLN A 90 0.74 -11.29 3.90
C GLN A 90 -0.77 -11.29 4.13
N ARG A 91 -1.23 -10.91 5.33
CA ARG A 91 -2.67 -10.76 5.63
C ARG A 91 -3.34 -9.66 4.80
N LYS A 92 -2.61 -8.58 4.49
CA LYS A 92 -3.11 -7.53 3.57
C LYS A 92 -3.30 -8.09 2.16
N LEU A 93 -2.32 -8.86 1.66
CA LEU A 93 -2.44 -9.53 0.36
C LEU A 93 -3.62 -10.51 0.32
N CYS A 94 -3.84 -11.28 1.39
CA CYS A 94 -5.02 -12.15 1.48
C CYS A 94 -6.34 -11.37 1.38
N SER A 95 -6.38 -10.13 1.90
CA SER A 95 -7.56 -9.28 1.80
C SER A 95 -7.80 -8.83 0.36
N SER A 96 -6.75 -8.45 -0.38
CA SER A 96 -6.85 -8.14 -1.81
C SER A 96 -7.28 -9.35 -2.65
N TRP A 97 -6.82 -10.56 -2.30
CA TRP A 97 -7.25 -11.79 -2.96
C TRP A 97 -8.70 -12.16 -2.62
N ALA A 98 -9.13 -11.92 -1.38
CA ALA A 98 -10.52 -12.12 -0.97
C ALA A 98 -11.50 -11.24 -1.76
N GLU A 99 -11.10 -10.03 -2.15
CA GLU A 99 -11.89 -9.17 -3.04
C GLU A 99 -12.12 -9.81 -4.41
N ILE A 100 -11.12 -10.50 -4.97
CA ILE A 100 -11.26 -11.22 -6.25
C ILE A 100 -12.31 -12.31 -6.12
N LEU A 101 -12.26 -13.10 -5.05
CA LEU A 101 -13.24 -14.16 -4.79
C LEU A 101 -14.65 -13.61 -4.55
N ASN A 102 -14.77 -12.50 -3.81
CA ASN A 102 -16.06 -11.84 -3.58
C ASN A 102 -16.66 -11.33 -4.89
N GLU A 103 -15.85 -10.74 -5.77
CA GLU A 103 -16.30 -10.24 -7.06
C GLU A 103 -16.73 -11.37 -8.00
N ALA A 104 -15.96 -12.47 -8.06
CA ALA A 104 -16.32 -13.66 -8.84
C ALA A 104 -17.64 -14.27 -8.34
N TYR A 105 -17.77 -14.43 -7.02
CA TYR A 105 -18.98 -14.97 -6.39
C TYR A 105 -20.21 -14.09 -6.65
N ALA A 106 -20.08 -12.76 -6.49
CA ALA A 106 -21.16 -11.82 -6.77
C ALA A 106 -21.60 -11.82 -8.24
N LYS A 107 -20.69 -12.16 -9.17
CA LYS A 107 -20.97 -12.30 -10.60
C LYS A 107 -21.46 -13.69 -11.00
N GLY A 108 -21.53 -14.64 -10.07
CA GLY A 108 -21.96 -16.01 -10.34
C GLY A 108 -21.01 -16.79 -11.25
N ILE A 109 -19.71 -16.48 -11.22
CA ILE A 109 -18.71 -17.16 -12.06
C ILE A 109 -18.59 -18.63 -11.61
N SER A 110 -18.67 -19.58 -12.54
CA SER A 110 -18.48 -21.00 -12.22
C SER A 110 -17.03 -21.30 -11.83
N LEU A 111 -16.78 -22.48 -11.26
CA LEU A 111 -15.42 -22.85 -10.88
C LEU A 111 -14.52 -22.99 -12.13
N GLU A 112 -15.09 -23.55 -13.19
CA GLU A 112 -14.42 -23.82 -14.47
C GLU A 112 -14.02 -22.51 -15.18
N GLU A 113 -14.87 -21.50 -15.12
CA GLU A 113 -14.65 -20.19 -15.75
C GLU A 113 -13.74 -19.27 -14.94
N PHE A 114 -13.55 -19.58 -13.65
CA PHE A 114 -12.89 -18.68 -12.71
C PHE A 114 -11.48 -18.26 -13.14
N VAL A 115 -10.66 -19.22 -13.57
CA VAL A 115 -9.26 -18.96 -13.95
C VAL A 115 -9.17 -18.01 -15.15
N GLU A 116 -9.97 -18.25 -16.18
CA GLU A 116 -10.01 -17.40 -17.38
C GLU A 116 -10.59 -16.02 -17.07
N TRP A 117 -11.61 -15.97 -16.22
CA TRP A 117 -12.20 -14.74 -15.75
C TRP A 117 -11.17 -13.86 -15.00
N VAL A 118 -10.39 -14.43 -14.08
CA VAL A 118 -9.35 -13.67 -13.35
C VAL A 118 -8.27 -13.14 -14.30
N LYS A 119 -7.83 -13.95 -15.28
CA LYS A 119 -6.87 -13.52 -16.32
C LYS A 119 -7.43 -12.32 -17.11
N SER A 120 -8.68 -12.42 -17.56
CA SER A 120 -9.36 -11.36 -18.32
C SER A 120 -9.58 -10.09 -17.49
N ARG A 121 -9.91 -10.23 -16.21
CA ARG A 121 -10.07 -9.12 -15.26
C ARG A 121 -8.77 -8.32 -15.10
N ASN A 122 -7.63 -9.01 -14.97
CA ASN A 122 -6.34 -8.34 -14.84
C ASN A 122 -5.97 -7.59 -16.12
N LYS A 123 -6.22 -8.17 -17.29
CA LYS A 123 -6.03 -7.51 -18.59
C LYS A 123 -6.87 -6.21 -18.70
N ARG A 124 -8.15 -6.25 -18.31
CA ARG A 124 -9.00 -5.04 -18.31
C ARG A 124 -8.49 -3.94 -17.36
N ARG A 125 -7.89 -4.31 -16.22
CA ARG A 125 -7.29 -3.33 -15.30
C ARG A 125 -6.00 -2.73 -15.86
N THR A 126 -5.17 -3.51 -16.55
CA THR A 126 -3.99 -2.96 -17.21
C THR A 126 -4.39 -2.07 -18.39
N ASP A 127 -5.39 -2.47 -19.17
CA ASP A 127 -5.86 -1.71 -20.34
C ASP A 127 -6.59 -0.42 -19.93
N ALA A 128 -7.37 -0.42 -18.84
CA ALA A 128 -8.01 0.80 -18.32
C ALA A 128 -6.99 1.81 -17.74
N ASN A 129 -5.90 1.30 -17.16
CA ASN A 129 -4.83 2.15 -16.64
C ASN A 129 -3.93 2.71 -17.76
N THR A 130 -3.83 2.04 -18.91
CA THR A 130 -3.10 2.54 -20.09
C THR A 130 -3.95 3.38 -21.04
N ALA A 131 -5.28 3.20 -21.04
CA ALA A 131 -6.23 3.99 -21.85
C ALA A 131 -6.61 5.35 -21.23
N SER A 132 -6.06 5.71 -20.07
CA SER A 132 -6.37 6.97 -19.37
C SER A 132 -5.35 8.06 -19.68
N THR A 133 -5.48 8.74 -20.82
CA THR A 133 -4.93 10.09 -21.10
C THR A 133 -5.70 10.74 -22.26
N PRO A 134 -5.86 12.08 -22.35
CA PRO A 134 -6.13 13.10 -21.34
C PRO A 134 -7.56 13.68 -21.54
N THR A 135 -8.42 13.66 -20.52
CA THR A 135 -9.70 14.38 -20.61
C THR A 135 -9.52 15.82 -20.13
N GLU A 136 -9.92 16.75 -20.99
CA GLU A 136 -10.02 18.20 -20.77
C GLU A 136 -10.57 18.60 -19.39
N PRO A 137 -10.16 19.79 -18.89
CA PRO A 137 -10.37 20.18 -17.50
C PRO A 137 -11.84 20.50 -17.26
N ARG A 138 -12.58 19.56 -16.69
CA ARG A 138 -13.79 19.89 -15.93
C ARG A 138 -13.38 20.33 -14.54
N SER A 139 -13.74 21.57 -14.22
CA SER A 139 -13.61 22.22 -12.92
C SER A 139 -14.10 21.31 -11.79
N VAL A 140 -13.15 20.72 -11.08
CA VAL A 140 -13.40 20.11 -9.77
C VAL A 140 -12.73 20.99 -8.74
N THR A 141 -13.59 21.55 -7.91
CA THR A 141 -13.34 22.28 -6.69
C THR A 141 -12.08 21.77 -5.98
N GLU A 142 -11.14 22.68 -5.75
CA GLU A 142 -9.87 22.46 -5.06
C GLU A 142 -10.07 21.75 -3.71
N ASN A 143 -9.93 20.43 -3.69
CA ASN A 143 -9.48 19.75 -2.50
C ASN A 143 -7.98 19.53 -2.67
N LYS A 144 -7.19 20.41 -2.03
CA LYS A 144 -5.74 20.32 -1.87
C LYS A 144 -5.38 18.98 -1.23
N ILE A 145 -5.22 17.94 -2.05
CA ILE A 145 -4.51 16.72 -1.65
C ILE A 145 -3.02 17.10 -1.74
N GLN A 146 -2.48 17.65 -0.65
CA GLN A 146 -1.03 17.72 -0.47
C GLN A 146 -0.52 16.30 -0.21
N PRO A 147 0.30 15.70 -1.09
CA PRO A 147 0.94 14.42 -0.77
C PRO A 147 1.96 14.66 0.34
N LYS A 148 1.86 13.84 1.39
CA LYS A 148 2.69 13.92 2.59
C LYS A 148 3.89 12.99 2.43
N LEU A 149 5.11 13.54 2.44
CA LEU A 149 6.34 12.75 2.52
C LEU A 149 6.47 12.23 3.96
N ARG A 150 6.47 10.91 4.15
CA ARG A 150 6.69 10.29 5.46
C ARG A 150 8.12 9.80 5.52
N LEU A 151 8.94 10.41 6.38
CA LEU A 151 10.28 9.93 6.67
C LEU A 151 10.18 8.70 7.56
N THR A 152 10.68 7.55 7.09
CA THR A 152 10.78 6.31 7.88
C THR A 152 12.25 5.94 8.04
N GLY A 153 12.91 6.34 9.13
CA GLY A 153 14.32 6.03 9.37
C GLY A 153 14.96 6.82 10.52
N VAL A 154 16.19 6.46 10.88
CA VAL A 154 16.92 6.72 12.15
C VAL A 154 17.22 8.20 12.46
N ASP A 155 16.92 9.11 11.52
CA ASP A 155 17.31 10.54 11.62
C ASP A 155 16.16 11.49 12.00
N GLY A 156 15.00 10.99 12.43
CA GLY A 156 13.88 11.85 12.85
C GLY A 156 12.79 11.14 13.66
N ARG A 157 11.94 11.93 14.35
CA ARG A 157 10.78 11.39 15.08
C ARG A 157 9.82 10.74 14.08
N ARG A 158 9.36 9.51 14.39
CA ARG A 158 8.61 8.58 13.51
C ARG A 158 7.32 9.09 12.84
N ASP A 159 6.94 10.34 13.02
CA ASP A 159 5.68 10.91 12.51
C ASP A 159 5.81 12.38 12.03
N GLU A 160 7.03 12.85 11.76
CA GLU A 160 7.23 14.19 11.23
C GLU A 160 6.85 14.24 9.74
N ILE A 161 5.81 15.01 9.43
CA ILE A 161 5.36 15.30 8.07
C ILE A 161 5.94 16.66 7.71
N LEU A 162 6.99 16.68 6.90
CA LEU A 162 7.54 17.91 6.37
C LEU A 162 6.70 18.37 5.17
N SER A 163 6.14 19.58 5.28
CA SER A 163 5.49 20.25 4.16
C SER A 163 6.57 20.75 3.20
N LEU A 164 6.70 20.10 2.04
CA LEU A 164 7.61 20.54 0.99
C LEU A 164 7.10 21.85 0.36
N PRO A 165 7.99 22.82 0.06
CA PRO A 165 7.64 23.98 -0.74
C PRO A 165 7.07 23.57 -2.11
N SER A 166 6.09 24.32 -2.60
CA SER A 166 5.36 23.99 -3.85
C SER A 166 6.27 23.92 -5.08
N SER A 167 7.38 24.66 -5.11
CA SER A 167 8.38 24.65 -6.18
C SER A 167 9.06 23.29 -6.33
N VAL A 168 9.51 22.74 -5.21
CA VAL A 168 10.21 21.45 -5.10
C VAL A 168 9.28 20.28 -5.45
N HIS A 169 8.01 20.40 -5.05
CA HIS A 169 6.99 19.41 -5.32
C HIS A 169 6.71 19.25 -6.82
N ALA A 170 6.72 20.34 -7.58
CA ALA A 170 6.50 20.30 -9.02
C ALA A 170 7.64 19.56 -9.74
N GLU A 171 8.89 19.86 -9.37
CA GLU A 171 10.09 19.26 -9.97
C GLU A 171 10.24 17.77 -9.64
N LEU A 172 9.97 17.38 -8.39
CA LEU A 172 9.99 15.97 -7.96
C LEU A 172 8.91 15.14 -8.68
N LEU A 173 7.70 15.69 -8.84
CA LEU A 173 6.61 15.02 -9.54
C LEU A 173 6.88 14.89 -11.04
N ASP A 174 7.52 15.89 -11.65
CA ASP A 174 7.87 15.86 -13.07
C ASP A 174 8.95 14.80 -13.34
N ALA A 175 9.97 14.72 -12.47
CA ALA A 175 10.99 13.67 -12.51
C ALA A 175 10.40 12.26 -12.35
N MET A 176 9.35 12.10 -11.54
CA MET A 176 8.66 10.81 -11.36
C MET A 176 7.78 10.40 -12.55
N ARG A 177 7.25 11.36 -13.31
CA ARG A 177 6.31 11.12 -14.42
C ARG A 177 7.01 10.92 -15.77
N ALA A 178 8.26 11.37 -15.90
CA ALA A 178 9.02 11.19 -17.13
C ALA A 178 9.28 9.69 -17.44
N PRO A 179 9.00 9.22 -18.67
CA PRO A 179 9.29 7.84 -19.06
C PRO A 179 10.80 7.60 -19.08
N CYS A 180 11.27 6.73 -18.19
CA CYS A 180 12.66 6.32 -18.07
C CYS A 180 12.74 4.95 -17.39
N ALA A 181 13.90 4.29 -17.51
CA ALA A 181 14.17 3.05 -16.78
C ALA A 181 14.05 3.29 -15.27
N GLN A 182 13.62 2.27 -14.53
CA GLN A 182 13.36 2.42 -13.09
C GLN A 182 14.62 2.82 -12.30
N SER A 183 15.80 2.35 -12.71
CA SER A 183 17.09 2.77 -12.16
C SER A 183 17.34 4.28 -12.34
N GLU A 184 17.16 4.79 -13.56
CA GLU A 184 17.32 6.21 -13.88
C GLU A 184 16.31 7.08 -13.12
N ARG A 185 15.08 6.60 -12.92
CA ARG A 185 14.07 7.29 -12.13
C ARG A 185 14.50 7.46 -10.67
N VAL A 186 15.06 6.40 -10.09
CA VAL A 186 15.56 6.43 -8.71
C VAL A 186 16.76 7.36 -8.59
N GLU A 187 17.67 7.34 -9.57
CA GLU A 187 18.84 8.22 -9.61
C GLU A 187 18.46 9.71 -9.73
N ARG A 188 17.51 10.06 -10.61
CA ARG A 188 16.99 11.43 -10.71
C ARG A 188 16.28 11.89 -9.44
N MET A 189 15.54 10.99 -8.80
CA MET A 189 14.89 11.28 -7.53
C MET A 189 15.91 11.52 -6.41
N ALA A 190 16.97 10.72 -6.35
CA ALA A 190 18.06 10.91 -5.39
C ALA A 190 18.77 12.25 -5.60
N MET A 191 19.06 12.61 -6.85
CA MET A 191 19.63 13.92 -7.20
C MET A 191 18.73 15.09 -6.80
N SER A 192 17.43 15.00 -7.09
CA SER A 192 16.46 16.05 -6.74
C SER A 192 16.34 16.23 -5.21
N LEU A 193 16.40 15.13 -4.45
CA LEU A 193 16.38 15.16 -2.99
C LEU A 193 17.67 15.73 -2.39
N LEU A 194 18.83 15.48 -3.02
CA LEU A 194 20.11 16.07 -2.61
C LEU A 194 20.11 17.58 -2.85
N THR A 195 19.66 18.04 -4.02
CA THR A 195 19.52 19.48 -4.33
C THR A 195 18.60 20.17 -3.33
N LEU A 196 17.46 19.55 -3.04
CA LEU A 196 16.53 20.05 -2.02
C LEU A 196 17.17 20.17 -0.64
N ALA A 197 17.97 19.18 -0.23
CA ALA A 197 18.65 19.22 1.05
C ALA A 197 19.67 20.37 1.13
N GLU A 198 20.31 20.74 0.02
CA GLU A 198 21.20 21.89 -0.05
C GLU A 198 20.44 23.23 -0.03
N GLU A 199 19.30 23.31 -0.72
CA GLU A 199 18.42 24.49 -0.69
C GLU A 199 17.85 24.74 0.71
N LEU A 200 17.43 23.69 1.42
CA LEU A 200 16.96 23.82 2.80
C LEU A 200 18.08 24.27 3.74
N LYS A 201 19.30 23.70 3.61
CA LYS A 201 20.47 24.15 4.39
C LYS A 201 20.83 25.61 4.14
N THR A 202 20.68 26.10 2.92
CA THR A 202 20.95 27.50 2.59
C THR A 202 19.85 28.43 3.09
N ALA A 203 18.58 28.02 3.03
CA ALA A 203 17.46 28.76 3.60
C ALA A 203 17.50 28.83 5.15
N GLU A 204 17.92 27.76 5.82
CA GLU A 204 18.14 27.74 7.28
C GLU A 204 19.26 28.69 7.70
N LYS A 205 20.35 28.76 6.91
CA LYS A 205 21.44 29.74 7.15
C LYS A 205 20.99 31.19 6.91
N ALA A 206 20.08 31.42 5.97
CA ALA A 206 19.55 32.75 5.67
C ALA A 206 18.48 33.24 6.68
N SER A 207 17.84 32.32 7.41
CA SER A 207 16.81 32.63 8.42
C SER A 207 17.36 32.71 9.86
N ALA A 208 18.68 32.56 10.03
CA ALA A 208 19.34 32.89 11.29
C ALA A 208 19.13 34.40 11.60
N PRO A 209 18.72 34.76 12.83
CA PRO A 209 18.43 36.15 13.16
C PRO A 209 19.70 36.99 13.01
N LEU A 210 19.59 38.06 12.22
CA LEU A 210 20.46 39.22 12.34
C LEU A 210 20.32 39.77 13.76
N THR A 211 21.17 39.32 14.69
CA THR A 211 21.56 40.17 15.81
C THR A 211 22.37 41.33 15.23
N SER A 212 21.65 42.34 14.76
CA SER A 212 22.17 43.67 14.53
C SER A 212 21.38 44.63 15.40
N THR A 213 22.01 45.07 16.49
CA THR A 213 21.84 46.46 16.91
C THR A 213 23.25 46.96 17.20
N ALA A 214 23.80 47.59 16.17
CA ALA A 214 24.99 48.41 16.27
C ALA A 214 24.69 49.67 17.09
N ALA A 215 25.68 50.11 17.87
CA ALA A 215 25.96 51.53 18.04
C ALA A 215 27.45 51.70 18.37
N PRO A 216 28.25 52.30 17.48
CA PRO A 216 29.37 53.12 17.86
C PRO A 216 28.96 54.58 17.65
N GLU A 217 28.51 55.26 18.70
CA GLU A 217 28.47 56.72 18.69
C GLU A 217 29.86 57.25 19.02
N ALA A 218 30.38 58.06 18.10
CA ALA A 218 31.62 58.79 18.27
C ALA A 218 31.37 60.11 19.00
N SER A 219 32.17 60.33 20.05
CA SER A 219 32.88 61.57 20.41
C SER A 219 32.08 62.88 20.62
N ALA A 220 32.11 63.40 21.86
CA ALA A 220 32.57 64.79 22.14
C ALA A 220 32.82 65.05 23.65
N ALA A 221 34.08 65.42 23.95
CA ALA A 221 34.54 66.51 24.82
C ALA A 221 34.19 66.59 26.33
N THR A 222 35.24 66.34 27.14
CA THR A 222 35.85 67.14 28.24
C THR A 222 35.02 68.02 29.19
N GLU A 223 35.20 67.76 30.49
CA GLU A 223 35.66 68.64 31.60
C GLU A 223 35.71 67.73 32.86
N GLU A 224 36.44 67.92 33.96
CA GLU A 224 37.68 68.58 34.37
C GLU A 224 37.86 68.11 35.84
N VAL A 225 39.08 67.68 36.20
CA VAL A 225 39.75 67.71 37.54
C VAL A 225 38.94 67.37 38.81
N VAL A 226 39.44 66.43 39.63
CA VAL A 226 40.03 66.68 40.97
C VAL A 226 40.80 65.43 41.41
N ASP A 227 42.07 65.61 41.78
CA ASP A 227 42.76 64.77 42.76
C ASP A 227 43.44 65.69 43.79
N ALA A 228 43.42 65.26 45.06
CA ALA A 228 43.87 65.91 46.31
C ALA A 228 42.96 66.98 46.97
#